data_AF-A0A0U1XQR3-F1
#
_entry.id   AF-A0A0U1XQR3-F1
#
_cell.length_a   1.000
_cell.length_b   1.000
_cell.length_c   1.000
_cell.angle_alpha   90.00
_cell.angle_beta   90.00
_cell.angle_gamma   90.00
#
_symmetry.space_group_name_H-M   'P 1'
#
loop_
_entity.id
_entity.type
_entity.pdbx_description
1 polymer ?
#
loop_
_entity_poly.entity_id
_entity_poly.type
_entity_poly.pdbx_seq_one_letter_code
_entity_poly.pdbx_strand_id
1 'polypeptide(L)'
;HFPSINWLISYSKYMRALDDFYDKNYPEFVPLRTKVKEILQEEEDLSEIVQLVGKASLAETDKITLEVAKLLKDDFLQQNSYSAYDRFCPFYKQV
;
A
#
# COMPACT_ATOMS: atom_id res chain seq x y z
N HIS A 1 11.85 6.21 6.01
CA HIS A 1 11.08 5.31 5.13
C HIS A 1 11.92 5.01 3.89
N PHE A 2 12.41 3.77 3.78
CA PHE A 2 13.14 3.28 2.60
C PHE A 2 12.50 1.97 2.11
N PRO A 3 12.42 1.75 0.79
CA PRO A 3 12.82 2.65 -0.28
C PRO A 3 11.90 3.88 -0.40
N SER A 4 12.45 5.06 -0.74
CA SER A 4 11.72 6.33 -0.76
C SER A 4 10.94 6.52 -2.08
N ILE A 5 10.02 5.60 -2.37
CA ILE A 5 9.14 5.63 -3.55
C ILE A 5 7.87 6.39 -3.19
N ASN A 6 7.50 7.37 -4.01
CA ASN A 6 6.20 8.03 -3.87
C ASN A 6 5.12 7.21 -4.60
N TRP A 7 4.31 6.48 -3.85
CA TRP A 7 3.25 5.59 -4.38
C TRP A 7 2.07 6.34 -5.01
N LEU A 8 1.86 7.64 -4.72
CA LEU A 8 0.76 8.43 -5.26
C LEU A 8 1.03 8.89 -6.70
N ILE A 9 2.28 9.22 -7.02
CA ILE A 9 2.66 9.70 -8.36
C ILE A 9 3.28 8.60 -9.24
N SER A 10 3.76 7.51 -8.65
CA SER A 10 4.39 6.42 -9.39
C SER A 10 3.35 5.60 -10.15
N TYR A 11 3.65 5.24 -11.39
CA TYR A 11 2.77 4.45 -12.24
C TYR A 11 3.53 3.43 -13.07
N SER A 12 2.80 2.43 -13.58
CA SER A 12 3.31 1.45 -14.54
C SER A 12 2.29 1.24 -15.65
N LYS A 13 2.76 1.26 -16.90
CA LYS A 13 1.93 0.96 -18.09
C LYS A 13 1.83 -0.54 -18.38
N TYR A 14 2.56 -1.38 -17.64
CA TYR A 14 2.63 -2.82 -17.88
C TYR A 14 1.57 -3.63 -17.12
N MET A 15 0.69 -2.99 -16.34
CA MET A 15 -0.30 -3.71 -15.53
C MET A 15 -1.11 -4.71 -16.37
N ARG A 16 -1.70 -4.24 -17.48
CA ARG A 16 -2.47 -5.09 -18.41
C ARG A 16 -1.66 -6.22 -19.05
N ALA A 17 -0.38 -5.97 -19.31
CA ALA A 17 0.49 -6.98 -19.90
C ALA A 17 0.89 -8.09 -18.91
N LEU A 18 0.74 -7.83 -17.60
CA LEU A 18 1.08 -8.77 -16.54
C LEU A 18 -0.15 -9.48 -15.94
N ASP A 19 -1.37 -9.04 -16.27
CA ASP A 19 -2.59 -9.61 -15.70
C ASP A 19 -2.68 -11.13 -15.98
N ASP A 20 -2.44 -11.59 -17.21
CA ASP A 20 -2.42 -13.04 -17.55
C ASP A 20 -1.44 -13.86 -16.70
N PHE A 21 -0.28 -13.29 -16.35
CA PHE A 21 0.70 -13.95 -15.51
C PHE A 21 0.21 -14.06 -14.06
N TYR A 22 -0.39 -12.99 -13.52
CA TYR A 22 -0.90 -13.00 -12.15
C TYR A 22 -2.15 -13.85 -12.02
N ASP A 23 -3.09 -13.80 -12.95
CA ASP A 23 -4.30 -14.62 -12.91
C ASP A 23 -3.97 -16.12 -12.88
N LYS A 24 -2.89 -16.53 -13.58
CA LYS A 24 -2.43 -17.91 -13.60
C LYS A 24 -1.68 -18.34 -12.34
N ASN A 25 -0.84 -17.48 -11.75
CA ASN A 25 0.11 -17.87 -10.70
C ASN A 25 -0.24 -17.32 -9.31
N TYR A 26 -0.92 -16.17 -9.24
CA TYR A 26 -1.22 -15.39 -8.03
C TYR A 26 -2.57 -14.66 -8.17
N PRO A 27 -3.70 -15.37 -8.28
CA PRO A 27 -5.00 -14.79 -8.66
C PRO A 27 -5.52 -13.73 -7.68
N GLU A 28 -5.10 -13.79 -6.41
CA GLU A 28 -5.51 -12.81 -5.39
C GLU A 28 -4.72 -11.49 -5.45
N PHE A 29 -3.57 -11.48 -6.14
CA PHE A 29 -2.66 -10.33 -6.14
C PHE A 29 -3.28 -9.08 -6.80
N VAL A 30 -3.98 -9.24 -7.93
CA VAL A 30 -4.55 -8.10 -8.66
C VAL A 30 -5.65 -7.39 -7.84
N PRO A 31 -6.63 -8.10 -7.24
CA PRO A 31 -7.57 -7.51 -6.30
C PRO A 31 -6.89 -6.84 -5.08
N LEU A 32 -5.94 -7.52 -4.44
CA LEU A 32 -5.23 -6.99 -3.27
C LEU A 32 -4.46 -5.71 -3.58
N ARG A 33 -3.69 -5.70 -4.69
CA ARG A 33 -2.97 -4.52 -5.18
C ARG A 33 -3.91 -3.34 -5.43
N THR A 34 -5.09 -3.62 -5.99
CA THR A 34 -6.10 -2.59 -6.25
C THR A 34 -6.61 -2.01 -4.93
N LYS A 35 -6.95 -2.87 -3.97
CA LYS A 35 -7.46 -2.42 -2.67
C LYS A 35 -6.42 -1.65 -1.85
N VAL A 36 -5.16 -2.08 -1.86
CA VAL A 36 -4.05 -1.35 -1.21
C VAL A 36 -3.89 0.05 -1.79
N LYS A 37 -3.98 0.20 -3.12
CA LYS A 37 -3.91 1.52 -3.76
C LYS A 37 -5.06 2.43 -3.36
N GLU A 38 -6.28 1.90 -3.30
CA GLU A 38 -7.45 2.64 -2.83
C GLU A 38 -7.26 3.12 -1.38
N ILE A 39 -6.84 2.24 -0.47
CA ILE A 39 -6.61 2.57 0.95
C ILE A 39 -5.55 3.67 1.10
N LEU A 40 -4.45 3.60 0.34
CA LEU A 40 -3.39 4.62 0.38
C LEU A 40 -3.85 5.97 -0.18
N GLN A 41 -4.74 5.97 -1.17
CA GLN A 41 -5.33 7.20 -1.70
C GLN A 41 -6.33 7.81 -0.71
N GLU A 42 -7.23 6.98 -0.16
CA GLU A 42 -8.19 7.41 0.87
C GLU A 42 -7.48 7.98 2.10
N GLU A 43 -6.35 7.40 2.51
CA GLU A 43 -5.58 7.92 3.64
C GLU A 43 -4.96 9.29 3.36
N GLU A 44 -4.51 9.57 2.13
CA GLU A 44 -3.99 10.90 1.77
C GLU A 44 -5.11 11.94 1.88
N ASP A 45 -6.26 11.66 1.28
CA ASP A 45 -7.43 12.54 1.31
C ASP A 45 -7.90 12.81 2.75
N LEU A 46 -7.93 11.77 3.59
CA LEU A 46 -8.27 11.89 5.01
C LEU A 46 -7.20 12.64 5.82
N SER A 47 -5.93 12.51 5.46
CA SER A 47 -4.83 13.18 6.17
C SER A 47 -4.89 14.70 6.03
N GLU A 48 -5.30 15.21 4.87
CA GLU A 48 -5.57 16.63 4.68
C GLU A 48 -6.68 17.14 5.61
N ILE A 49 -7.78 16.38 5.70
CA ILE A 49 -8.91 16.70 6.59
C ILE A 49 -8.46 16.69 8.05
N VAL A 50 -7.70 15.67 8.46
CA VAL A 50 -7.19 15.52 9.84
C VAL A 50 -6.32 16.70 10.24
N GLN A 51 -5.51 17.24 9.33
CA GLN A 51 -4.68 18.42 9.61
C GLN A 51 -5.52 19.69 9.85
N LEU A 52 -6.71 19.78 9.25
CA LEU A 52 -7.60 20.93 9.38
C LEU A 52 -8.53 20.84 10.60
N VAL A 53 -9.14 19.67 10.86
CA VAL A 53 -10.22 19.52 11.85
C VAL A 53 -9.90 18.58 13.01
N GLY A 54 -8.75 17.89 12.96
CA GLY A 54 -8.30 16.93 13.96
C GLY A 54 -8.89 15.53 13.81
N LYS A 55 -8.10 14.51 14.17
CA LYS A 55 -8.46 13.07 14.04
C LYS A 55 -9.70 12.65 14.83
N ALA A 56 -10.03 13.35 15.92
CA ALA A 56 -11.17 13.03 16.77
C ALA A 56 -12.52 13.22 16.05
N SER A 57 -12.56 14.05 15.01
CA SER A 57 -13.76 14.42 14.26
C SER A 57 -14.14 13.41 13.16
N LEU A 58 -13.29 12.41 12.91
CA LEU A 58 -13.51 11.40 11.86
C LEU A 58 -14.48 10.29 12.29
N ALA A 59 -15.13 9.68 11.30
CA ALA A 59 -15.89 8.44 11.50
C ALA A 59 -14.96 7.27 11.87
N GLU A 60 -15.49 6.25 12.55
CA GLU A 60 -14.68 5.09 12.95
C GLU A 60 -14.11 4.32 11.75
N THR A 61 -14.83 4.27 10.63
CA THR A 61 -14.33 3.68 9.38
C THR A 61 -13.09 4.39 8.86
N ASP A 62 -13.08 5.71 8.90
CA ASP A 62 -11.97 6.53 8.39
C ASP A 62 -10.74 6.36 9.30
N LYS A 63 -10.97 6.28 10.62
CA LYS A 63 -9.90 5.97 11.57
C LYS A 63 -9.29 4.59 11.28
N ILE A 64 -10.10 3.60 10.94
CA ILE A 64 -9.61 2.27 10.54
C ILE A 64 -8.78 2.39 9.25
N THR A 65 -9.25 3.13 8.24
CA THR A 65 -8.48 3.35 7.00
C THR A 65 -7.12 3.98 7.29
N LEU A 66 -7.05 4.99 8.15
CA LEU A 66 -5.78 5.62 8.56
C LEU A 66 -4.82 4.62 9.23
N GLU A 67 -5.32 3.77 10.14
CA GLU A 67 -4.47 2.78 10.83
C GLU A 67 -4.03 1.65 9.89
N VAL A 68 -4.90 1.18 9.00
CA VAL A 68 -4.53 0.15 8.00
C VAL A 68 -3.51 0.70 7.00
N ALA A 69 -3.70 1.95 6.53
CA ALA A 69 -2.72 2.61 5.67
C ALA A 69 -1.38 2.79 6.38
N LYS A 70 -1.37 3.13 7.68
CA LYS A 70 -0.15 3.18 8.49
C LYS A 70 0.55 1.82 8.54
N LEU A 71 -0.19 0.73 8.79
CA LEU A 71 0.35 -0.63 8.77
C LEU A 71 0.97 -0.97 7.39
N LEU A 72 0.29 -0.63 6.30
CA LEU A 72 0.83 -0.81 4.94
C LEU A 72 2.12 -0.02 4.74
N LYS A 73 2.20 1.22 5.22
CA LYS A 73 3.39 2.06 5.09
C LYS A 73 4.57 1.58 5.92
N ASP A 74 4.33 1.07 7.12
CA ASP A 74 5.38 0.72 8.08
C ASP A 74 5.85 -0.74 7.94
N ASP A 75 4.96 -1.67 7.62
CA ASP A 75 5.28 -3.10 7.59
C ASP A 75 5.38 -3.70 6.18
N PHE A 76 4.65 -3.15 5.20
CA PHE A 76 4.60 -3.72 3.85
C PHE A 76 5.47 -2.95 2.84
N LEU A 77 5.39 -1.62 2.84
CA LEU A 77 6.13 -0.76 1.90
C LEU A 77 7.56 -0.45 2.34
N GLN A 78 7.86 -0.52 3.64
CA GLN A 78 9.23 -0.38 4.13
C GLN A 78 9.97 -1.71 4.05
N GLN A 79 11.19 -1.67 3.53
CA GLN A 79 12.09 -2.82 3.52
C GLN A 79 13.51 -2.37 3.81
N ASN A 80 14.17 -3.06 4.74
CA ASN A 80 15.55 -2.79 5.10
C ASN A 80 16.50 -3.66 4.26
N SER A 81 17.18 -3.05 3.29
CA SER A 81 18.12 -3.75 2.40
C SER A 81 19.37 -4.30 3.10
N TYR A 82 19.69 -3.82 4.30
CA TYR A 82 20.79 -4.34 5.13
C TYR A 82 20.37 -5.50 6.03
N SER A 83 19.06 -5.75 6.17
CA SER A 83 18.53 -6.84 6.97
C SER A 83 18.76 -8.19 6.28
N ALA A 84 19.16 -9.21 7.03
CA ALA A 84 19.30 -10.58 6.52
C ALA A 84 17.96 -11.16 6.04
N TYR A 85 16.83 -10.69 6.58
CA TYR A 85 15.48 -11.21 6.30
C TYR A 85 14.64 -10.34 5.36
N ASP A 86 15.01 -9.07 5.16
CA ASP A 86 14.27 -8.12 4.29
C ASP A 86 15.09 -7.56 3.12
N ARG A 87 16.37 -7.97 2.96
CA ARG A 87 17.15 -7.63 1.75
C ARG A 87 16.57 -8.16 0.45
N PHE A 88 15.72 -9.19 0.53
CA PHE A 88 15.02 -9.80 -0.61
C PHE A 88 13.69 -10.36 -0.13
N CYS A 89 12.60 -9.98 -0.80
CA CYS A 89 11.27 -10.51 -0.56
C CYS A 89 10.86 -11.37 -1.77
N PRO A 90 10.78 -12.71 -1.63
CA PRO A 90 10.24 -13.55 -2.70
C PRO A 90 8.76 -13.24 -2.91
N PHE A 91 8.25 -13.42 -4.14
CA PHE A 91 6.91 -12.94 -4.48
C PHE A 91 5.79 -13.57 -3.64
N TYR A 92 5.89 -14.85 -3.25
CA TYR A 92 4.91 -15.49 -2.36
C TYR A 92 4.89 -14.95 -0.92
N LYS A 93 5.93 -14.21 -0.48
CA LYS A 93 5.94 -13.50 0.81
C LYS A 93 5.24 -12.14 0.67
N GLN A 94 5.13 -11.62 -0.55
CA GLN A 94 4.51 -10.32 -0.87
C GLN A 94 3.01 -10.43 -1.14
N VAL A 95 2.57 -11.55 -1.73
CA VAL A 95 1.15 -11.88 -1.97
C VAL A 95 0.55 -12.44 -0.69
#